data_AF-A0A959ETL5-F1
#
_entry.id   AF-A0A959ETL5-F1
#
_cell.length_a   1.000
_cell.length_b   1.000
_cell.length_c   1.000
_cell.angle_alpha   90.00
_cell.angle_beta   90.00
_cell.angle_gamma   90.00
#
_symmetry.space_group_name_H-M   'P 1'
#
loop_
_entity.id
_entity.type
_entity.pdbx_description
1 polymer ?
#
loop_
_entity_poly.entity_id
_entity_poly.type
_entity_poly.pdbx_seq_one_letter_code
_entity_poly.pdbx_strand_id
1 'polypeptide(L)'
;AALAVLKLVEEGALALDEDVNKYLVDWKVPDNEFTEKEKVTLRRLLTHTAGMTVHGFPGYGQTDTFPSITEVLNGEGNTPKIFVDTVPGSIWRYSGGGYTVMEKVVEDVSGLPFEEYMATKV
;
A
#
# COMPACT_ATOMS: atom_id res chain seq x y z
N ALA A 1 -4.44 4.40 -7.01
CA ALA A 1 -3.16 3.73 -6.69
C ALA A 1 -2.57 2.97 -7.89
N ALA A 2 -3.25 1.95 -8.43
CA ALA A 2 -2.68 1.04 -9.43
C ALA A 2 -2.05 1.72 -10.66
N LEU A 3 -2.74 2.69 -11.27
CA LEU A 3 -2.21 3.43 -12.42
C LEU A 3 -0.96 4.26 -12.06
N ALA A 4 -0.95 4.95 -10.91
CA ALA A 4 0.21 5.71 -10.44
C ALA A 4 1.44 4.83 -10.23
N VAL A 5 1.25 3.67 -9.59
CA VAL A 5 2.34 2.69 -9.41
C VAL A 5 2.87 2.21 -10.76
N LEU A 6 1.99 1.84 -11.70
CA LEU A 6 2.42 1.37 -13.02
C LEU A 6 3.09 2.47 -13.84
N LYS A 7 2.67 3.72 -13.70
CA LYS A 7 3.33 4.88 -14.29
C LYS A 7 4.75 5.05 -13.73
N LEU A 8 4.93 4.98 -12.42
CA LEU A 8 6.27 5.05 -11.80
C LEU A 8 7.15 3.85 -12.16
N VAL A 9 6.56 2.68 -12.43
CA VAL A 9 7.27 1.52 -13.00
C VAL A 9 7.72 1.79 -14.43
N GLU A 10 6.85 2.36 -15.26
CA GLU A 10 7.19 2.77 -16.64
C GLU A 10 8.32 3.81 -16.65
N GLU A 11 8.31 4.75 -15.72
CA GLU A 11 9.35 5.78 -15.53
C GLU A 11 10.65 5.22 -14.93
N GLY A 12 10.67 3.93 -14.54
CA GLY A 12 11.83 3.25 -13.95
C GLY A 12 12.12 3.61 -12.49
N ALA A 13 11.23 4.35 -11.83
CA ALA A 13 11.36 4.71 -10.41
C ALA A 13 10.97 3.55 -9.48
N LEU A 14 10.09 2.66 -9.93
CA LEU A 14 9.64 1.48 -9.21
C LEU A 14 9.91 0.19 -10.00
N ALA A 15 10.04 -0.93 -9.29
CA ALA A 15 10.09 -2.27 -9.88
C ALA A 15 9.00 -3.16 -9.29
N LEU A 16 8.33 -3.94 -10.15
CA LEU A 16 7.18 -4.74 -9.77
C LEU A 16 7.49 -5.86 -8.76
N ASP A 17 8.71 -6.40 -8.84
CA ASP A 17 9.12 -7.62 -8.12
C ASP A 17 10.06 -7.33 -6.95
N GLU A 18 10.32 -6.06 -6.66
CA GLU A 18 11.09 -5.64 -5.50
C GLU A 18 10.23 -5.58 -4.23
N ASP A 19 10.88 -5.79 -3.08
CA ASP A 19 10.25 -5.57 -1.77
C ASP A 19 9.83 -4.10 -1.64
N VAL A 20 8.55 -3.86 -1.37
CA VAL A 20 8.01 -2.50 -1.20
C VAL A 20 8.70 -1.72 -0.08
N ASN A 21 9.25 -2.41 0.93
CA ASN A 21 10.02 -1.79 1.99
C ASN A 21 11.32 -1.12 1.48
N LYS A 22 11.75 -1.34 0.24
CA LYS A 22 12.83 -0.55 -0.38
C LYS A 22 12.43 0.88 -0.73
N TYR A 23 11.14 1.12 -0.98
CA TYR A 23 10.61 2.41 -1.43
C TYR A 23 9.96 3.22 -0.32
N LEU A 24 9.33 2.52 0.63
CA LEU A 24 8.71 3.16 1.78
C LEU A 24 9.78 3.86 2.65
N VAL A 25 9.46 4.95 3.34
CA VAL A 25 10.42 5.72 4.15
C VAL A 25 10.05 5.66 5.64
N ASP A 26 9.05 6.44 6.06
CA ASP A 26 8.73 6.64 7.49
C ASP A 26 7.86 5.52 8.08
N TRP A 27 7.12 4.81 7.22
CA TRP A 27 6.35 3.63 7.59
C TRP A 27 6.88 2.43 6.80
N LYS A 28 6.87 1.24 7.39
CA LYS A 28 7.27 -0.01 6.71
C LYS A 28 6.21 -1.07 6.91
N VAL A 29 6.05 -1.96 5.94
CA VAL A 29 5.33 -3.21 6.15
C VAL A 29 6.07 -3.98 7.25
N PRO A 30 5.45 -4.27 8.41
CA PRO A 30 6.13 -4.95 9.50
C PRO A 30 6.53 -6.38 9.09
N ASP A 31 7.78 -6.75 9.37
CA ASP A 31 8.21 -8.13 9.18
C ASP A 31 7.56 -9.05 10.23
N ASN A 32 7.19 -10.26 9.80
CA ASN A 32 6.68 -11.33 10.65
C ASN A 32 6.95 -12.71 10.01
N GLU A 33 6.43 -13.78 10.61
CA GLU A 33 6.63 -15.17 10.15
C GLU A 33 6.18 -15.41 8.69
N PHE A 34 5.23 -14.63 8.17
CA PHE A 34 4.74 -14.76 6.80
C PHE A 34 5.63 -14.07 5.77
N THR A 35 6.42 -13.06 6.19
CA THR A 35 7.28 -12.26 5.29
C THR A 35 8.75 -12.67 5.35
N GLU A 36 9.11 -13.73 6.08
CA GLU A 36 10.51 -14.16 6.20
C GLU A 36 11.12 -14.56 4.86
N LYS A 37 10.36 -15.33 4.07
CA LYS A 37 10.81 -15.86 2.76
C LYS A 37 10.23 -15.09 1.60
N GLU A 38 8.94 -14.82 1.64
CA GLU A 38 8.21 -14.15 0.56
C GLU A 38 7.91 -12.71 0.96
N LYS A 39 8.46 -11.76 0.21
CA LYS A 39 8.26 -10.34 0.48
C LYS A 39 6.99 -9.80 -0.17
N VAL A 40 6.52 -8.68 0.35
CA VAL A 40 5.44 -7.92 -0.27
C VAL A 40 6.02 -7.15 -1.46
N THR A 41 5.47 -7.35 -2.64
CA THR A 41 5.90 -6.66 -3.87
C THR A 41 4.75 -5.90 -4.50
N LEU A 42 5.05 -4.91 -5.34
CA LEU A 42 4.03 -4.15 -6.06
C LEU A 42 3.18 -5.06 -6.95
N ARG A 43 3.78 -6.06 -7.61
CA ARG A 43 3.05 -7.08 -8.38
C ARG A 43 2.00 -7.76 -7.52
N ARG A 44 2.37 -8.20 -6.31
CA ARG A 44 1.46 -8.91 -5.39
C ARG A 44 0.38 -8.01 -4.82
N LEU A 45 0.66 -6.73 -4.60
CA LEU A 45 -0.35 -5.76 -4.17
C LEU A 45 -1.36 -5.49 -5.29
N LEU A 46 -0.88 -5.26 -6.52
CA LEU A 46 -1.72 -5.05 -7.71
C LEU A 46 -2.63 -6.25 -8.01
N THR A 47 -2.18 -7.48 -7.71
CA THR A 47 -2.95 -8.71 -7.96
C THR A 47 -3.73 -9.20 -6.75
N HIS A 48 -3.75 -8.47 -5.63
CA HIS A 48 -4.37 -8.91 -4.37
C HIS A 48 -3.86 -10.26 -3.85
N THR A 49 -2.57 -10.53 -4.02
CA THR A 49 -1.90 -11.74 -3.53
C THR A 49 -0.80 -11.43 -2.53
N ALA A 50 -0.78 -10.24 -1.94
CA ALA A 50 0.26 -9.82 -0.99
C ALA A 50 0.05 -10.31 0.46
N GLY A 51 -1.06 -10.98 0.75
CA GLY A 51 -1.39 -11.41 2.12
C GLY A 51 -1.79 -10.28 3.06
N MET A 52 -2.14 -9.10 2.53
CA MET A 52 -2.52 -7.91 3.29
C MET A 52 -3.90 -8.04 3.92
N THR A 53 -4.05 -7.55 5.15
CA THR A 53 -5.33 -7.43 5.86
C THR A 53 -6.13 -6.23 5.35
N VAL A 54 -7.31 -6.01 5.94
CA VAL A 54 -8.31 -4.99 5.58
C VAL A 54 -8.86 -5.18 4.17
N HIS A 55 -10.07 -5.72 4.07
CA HIS A 55 -10.76 -5.91 2.80
C HIS A 55 -11.13 -4.56 2.15
N GLY A 56 -11.69 -3.63 2.91
CA GLY A 56 -12.08 -2.31 2.43
C GLY A 56 -12.41 -1.37 3.59
N PHE A 57 -12.77 -0.14 3.26
CA PHE A 57 -12.99 0.93 4.23
C PHE A 57 -14.48 1.28 4.32
N PRO A 58 -15.02 1.56 5.52
CA PRO A 58 -16.40 2.02 5.70
C PRO A 58 -16.72 3.36 5.03
N GLY A 59 -15.69 4.15 4.70
CA GLY A 59 -15.82 5.53 4.24
C GLY A 59 -15.87 6.52 5.41
N TYR A 60 -15.72 7.80 5.07
CA TYR A 60 -15.78 8.93 5.99
C TYR A 60 -16.91 9.86 5.55
N GLY A 61 -17.57 10.49 6.51
CA GLY A 61 -18.53 11.56 6.27
C GLY A 61 -17.84 12.82 5.75
N GLN A 62 -18.61 13.70 5.10
CA GLN A 62 -18.07 14.94 4.50
C GLN A 62 -17.46 15.91 5.53
N THR A 63 -17.88 15.80 6.79
CA THR A 63 -17.43 16.65 7.90
C THR A 63 -16.42 15.95 8.81
N ASP A 64 -16.06 14.70 8.50
CA ASP A 64 -15.10 13.95 9.32
C ASP A 64 -13.70 14.51 9.12
N THR A 65 -12.85 14.29 10.13
CA THR A 65 -11.40 14.47 9.93
C THR A 65 -10.86 13.25 9.21
N PHE A 66 -10.13 13.48 8.12
CA PHE A 66 -9.51 12.42 7.34
C PHE A 66 -8.13 12.10 7.91
N PRO A 67 -7.88 10.85 8.33
CA PRO A 67 -6.54 10.44 8.72
C PRO A 67 -5.61 10.42 7.51
N SER A 68 -4.33 10.68 7.76
CA SER A 68 -3.25 10.43 6.81
C SER A 68 -3.16 8.94 6.46
N ILE A 69 -2.50 8.63 5.34
CA ILE A 69 -2.25 7.24 4.93
C ILE A 69 -1.52 6.47 6.04
N THR A 70 -0.54 7.07 6.71
CA THR A 70 0.19 6.43 7.82
C THR A 70 -0.70 6.12 9.03
N GLU A 71 -1.60 7.03 9.41
CA GLU A 71 -2.58 6.78 10.49
C GLU A 71 -3.52 5.62 10.12
N VAL A 72 -4.01 5.57 8.87
CA VAL A 72 -4.82 4.44 8.37
C VAL A 72 -4.04 3.13 8.45
N LEU A 73 -2.79 3.11 7.98
CA LEU A 73 -1.92 1.93 8.02
C LEU A 73 -1.68 1.42 9.45
N ASN A 74 -1.61 2.33 10.42
CA ASN A 74 -1.45 2.01 11.84
C ASN A 74 -2.75 1.62 12.56
N GLY A 75 -3.91 1.72 11.89
CA GLY A 75 -5.21 1.42 12.48
C GLY A 75 -5.79 2.56 13.34
N GLU A 76 -5.33 3.78 13.09
CA GLU A 76 -5.77 5.02 13.78
C GLU A 76 -6.92 5.70 13.01
N GLY A 77 -7.33 5.14 11.87
CA GLY A 77 -8.55 5.51 11.16
C GLY A 77 -9.79 4.75 11.66
N ASN A 78 -10.67 4.37 10.72
CA ASN A 78 -11.90 3.63 11.01
C ASN A 78 -11.82 2.12 10.71
N THR A 79 -10.60 1.59 10.54
CA THR A 79 -10.33 0.16 10.32
C THR A 79 -9.17 -0.30 11.21
N PRO A 80 -9.05 -1.61 11.50
CA PRO A 80 -7.88 -2.14 12.21
C PRO A 80 -6.57 -1.92 11.44
N LYS A 81 -5.45 -2.02 12.16
CA LYS A 81 -4.10 -1.94 11.59
C LYS A 81 -3.90 -2.86 10.38
N ILE A 82 -3.20 -2.36 9.37
CA ILE A 82 -2.84 -3.12 8.16
C ILE A 82 -1.52 -3.87 8.40
N PHE A 83 -1.53 -5.18 8.14
CA PHE A 83 -0.36 -6.06 8.25
C PHE A 83 -0.51 -7.28 7.34
N VAL A 84 0.52 -8.12 7.27
CA VAL A 84 0.51 -9.39 6.53
C VAL A 84 0.14 -10.52 7.48
N ASP A 85 -0.88 -11.32 7.19
CA ASP A 85 -1.28 -12.49 8.00
C ASP A 85 -1.24 -13.81 7.21
N THR A 86 -0.75 -13.75 5.99
CA THR A 86 -0.73 -14.86 5.05
C THR A 86 0.50 -14.73 4.17
N VAL A 87 1.18 -15.85 3.86
CA VAL A 87 2.39 -15.85 3.03
C VAL A 87 2.13 -15.15 1.69
N PRO A 88 2.86 -14.07 1.34
CA PRO A 88 2.68 -13.39 0.07
C PRO A 88 2.83 -14.34 -1.13
N GLY A 89 1.88 -14.27 -2.05
CA GLY A 89 1.78 -15.13 -3.24
C GLY A 89 1.06 -16.46 -3.04
N SER A 90 0.72 -16.84 -1.81
CA SER A 90 0.11 -18.16 -1.53
C SER A 90 -1.38 -18.24 -1.88
N ILE A 91 -2.12 -17.13 -1.75
CA ILE A 91 -3.55 -17.05 -2.08
C ILE A 91 -3.90 -15.70 -2.71
N TRP A 92 -5.06 -15.66 -3.37
CA TRP A 92 -5.74 -14.42 -3.72
C TRP A 92 -6.68 -13.99 -2.59
N ARG A 93 -6.59 -12.74 -2.16
CA ARG A 93 -7.51 -12.12 -1.20
C ARG A 93 -7.57 -10.62 -1.45
N TYR A 94 -8.72 -10.13 -1.91
CA TYR A 94 -8.96 -8.70 -2.07
C TYR A 94 -8.62 -7.94 -0.79
N SER A 95 -7.89 -6.83 -0.93
CA SER A 95 -7.39 -6.04 0.18
C SER A 95 -7.28 -4.57 -0.23
N GLY A 96 -8.15 -3.75 0.36
CA GLY A 96 -8.03 -2.30 0.36
C GLY A 96 -6.76 -1.85 1.10
N GLY A 97 -6.38 -2.55 2.18
CA GLY A 97 -5.14 -2.25 2.90
C GLY A 97 -3.89 -2.38 2.03
N GLY A 98 -3.85 -3.35 1.12
CA GLY A 98 -2.79 -3.47 0.13
C GLY A 98 -2.74 -2.30 -0.87
N TYR A 99 -3.89 -1.72 -1.20
CA TYR A 99 -3.93 -0.52 -2.03
C TYR A 99 -3.48 0.74 -1.25
N THR A 100 -3.80 0.84 0.04
CA THR A 100 -3.27 1.89 0.92
C THR A 100 -1.75 1.83 1.04
N VAL A 101 -1.16 0.64 1.09
CA VAL A 101 0.31 0.48 1.02
C VAL A 101 0.86 1.02 -0.31
N MET A 102 0.19 0.77 -1.43
CA MET A 102 0.60 1.32 -2.73
C MET A 102 0.50 2.85 -2.78
N GLU A 103 -0.52 3.44 -2.16
CA GLU A 103 -0.63 4.90 -2.04
C GLU A 103 0.55 5.46 -1.26
N LYS A 104 0.94 4.80 -0.16
CA LYS A 104 2.12 5.21 0.61
C LYS A 104 3.43 5.10 -0.18
N VAL A 105 3.60 4.06 -0.99
CA VAL A 105 4.75 3.93 -1.88
C VAL A 105 4.82 5.10 -2.87
N VAL A 106 3.67 5.52 -3.43
CA VAL A 106 3.63 6.68 -4.34
C VAL A 106 4.01 7.96 -3.62
N GLU A 107 3.50 8.19 -2.40
CA GLU A 107 3.88 9.36 -1.60
C GLU A 107 5.40 9.42 -1.36
N ASP A 108 5.97 8.30 -0.91
CA ASP A 108 7.37 8.25 -0.51
C ASP A 108 8.34 8.39 -1.69
N VAL A 109 7.98 7.83 -2.85
CA VAL A 109 8.81 7.90 -4.06
C VAL A 109 8.67 9.24 -4.79
N SER A 110 7.47 9.82 -4.80
CA SER A 110 7.23 11.09 -5.49
C SER A 110 7.53 12.33 -4.65
N GLY A 111 7.50 12.19 -3.31
CA GLY A 111 7.59 13.31 -2.38
C GLY A 111 6.35 14.21 -2.36
N LEU A 112 5.24 13.76 -2.94
CA LEU A 112 3.96 14.48 -2.99
C LEU A 112 2.87 13.70 -2.26
N PRO A 113 1.87 14.36 -1.64
CA PRO A 113 0.65 13.69 -1.21
C PRO A 113 0.02 12.91 -2.36
N PHE A 114 -0.57 11.74 -2.05
CA PHE A 114 -1.05 10.83 -3.08
C PHE A 114 -2.07 11.48 -4.03
N GLU A 115 -3.01 12.27 -3.48
CA GLU A 115 -4.01 13.01 -4.24
C GLU A 115 -3.40 14.08 -5.15
N GLU A 116 -2.32 14.74 -4.73
CA GLU A 116 -1.61 15.74 -5.52
C GLU A 116 -0.84 15.08 -6.67
N TYR A 117 -0.17 13.95 -6.41
CA TYR A 117 0.49 13.16 -7.46
C TYR A 117 -0.52 12.73 -8.53
N MET A 118 -1.68 12.20 -8.10
CA MET A 118 -2.73 11.78 -9.01
C MET A 118 -3.28 12.94 -9.84
N ALA A 119 -3.43 14.14 -9.28
CA ALA A 119 -3.99 15.28 -9.99
C ALA A 119 -3.02 15.92 -11.01
N THR A 120 -1.71 15.78 -10.79
CA THR A 120 -0.69 16.54 -11.54
C THR A 120 0.20 15.69 -12.42
N LYS A 121 0.28 14.38 -12.19
CA LYS A 121 1.20 13.47 -12.89
C LYS A 121 0.50 12.32 -13.61
N VAL A 122 -0.74 12.01 -13.28
CA VAL A 122 -1.54 10.93 -13.88
C VAL A 122 -2.70 11.53 -14.65
#